data_AF-A0A534VM67-F1
#
_entry.id   AF-A0A534VM67-F1
#
_cell.length_a   1.000
_cell.length_b   1.000
_cell.length_c   1.000
_cell.angle_alpha   90.00
_cell.angle_beta   90.00
_cell.angle_gamma   90.00
#
_symmetry.space_group_name_H-M   'P 1'
#
loop_
_entity.id
_entity.type
_entity.pdbx_description
1 polymer ?
#
loop_
_entity_poly.entity_id
_entity_poly.type
_entity_poly.pdbx_seq_one_letter_code
_entity_poly.pdbx_strand_id
1 'polypeptide(L)'
;MPLSVRSAALALVLLAAAPARASNHLIAIDEVLGSWQGDDSVQFVQLRMLAAGQQLLSDGGGTRGPAVLVFDDASGSPDTRRVFTFTHDLAIGLAGSRILLATPGLTSLAGFAPDFVLPPGMLAPRNGRVCYFVNPPQAAGQPTGVIDCVAYGKFTGENGPFGPPTTITPDDRALRRVALTGRNVDDWTGVLRPDPTSDAGNDQTLTTLCGDGAVSQGEQCDGDALAGATCASLGFASGMLQCAQCHFDASRCSFCGNGVINGREECDGADLGGRTCATLGFTGGTLGCTSACRLSTRSCDPTFFVPGGGPLGPECLAEWRVMNAAGRPGADGKAPVRQRCRDGDPGCDADRAAGTCTFS
;
A
#
# COMPACT_ATOMS: atom_id res chain seq x y z
N MET A 1 25.53 59.75 -62.24
CA MET A 1 25.28 58.53 -61.43
C MET A 1 25.10 58.94 -59.96
N PRO A 2 23.88 59.02 -59.41
CA PRO A 2 23.71 59.14 -57.97
C PRO A 2 23.51 57.73 -57.36
N LEU A 3 24.36 57.36 -56.40
CA LEU A 3 24.13 56.18 -55.56
C LEU A 3 23.05 56.51 -54.52
N SER A 4 21.92 55.83 -54.61
CA SER A 4 20.87 55.81 -53.59
C SER A 4 21.31 54.88 -52.46
N VAL A 5 21.59 55.43 -51.28
CA VAL A 5 21.78 54.66 -50.05
C VAL A 5 20.39 54.35 -49.48
N ARG A 6 19.93 53.11 -49.64
CA ARG A 6 18.72 52.61 -48.97
C ARG A 6 19.10 52.17 -47.56
N SER A 7 18.73 52.97 -46.57
CA SER A 7 18.78 52.58 -45.15
C SER A 7 17.78 51.44 -44.91
N ALA A 8 18.29 50.23 -44.72
CA ALA A 8 17.49 49.11 -44.20
C ALA A 8 17.38 49.28 -42.68
N ALA A 9 16.20 49.68 -42.21
CA ALA A 9 15.87 49.68 -40.79
C ALA A 9 15.76 48.22 -40.33
N LEU A 10 16.73 47.77 -39.54
CA LEU A 10 16.69 46.47 -38.89
C LEU A 10 15.68 46.56 -37.74
N ALA A 11 14.45 46.07 -37.97
CA ALA A 11 13.44 45.96 -36.94
C ALA A 11 13.88 44.89 -35.93
N LEU A 12 14.40 45.32 -34.78
CA LEU A 12 14.67 44.44 -33.65
C LEU A 12 13.33 43.99 -33.06
N VAL A 13 12.87 42.79 -33.45
CA VAL A 13 11.72 42.14 -32.84
C VAL A 13 12.12 41.76 -31.42
N LEU A 14 11.78 42.61 -30.45
CA LEU A 14 11.72 42.25 -29.04
C LEU A 14 10.64 41.17 -28.90
N LEU A 15 11.03 39.89 -28.95
CA LEU A 15 10.21 38.84 -28.36
C LEU A 15 10.10 39.16 -26.88
N ALA A 16 8.98 39.77 -26.48
CA ALA A 16 8.57 39.76 -25.10
C ALA A 16 8.38 38.29 -24.73
N ALA A 17 9.34 37.72 -23.98
CA ALA A 17 9.13 36.45 -23.31
C ALA A 17 7.90 36.66 -22.42
N ALA A 18 6.78 36.05 -22.79
CA ALA A 18 5.66 35.92 -21.87
C ALA A 18 6.24 35.31 -20.59
N PRO A 19 5.90 35.82 -19.40
CA PRO A 19 6.35 35.17 -18.17
C PRO A 19 5.80 33.75 -18.23
N ALA A 20 6.68 32.76 -18.30
CA ALA A 20 6.33 31.38 -18.05
C ALA A 20 5.94 31.31 -16.57
N ARG A 21 4.71 31.67 -16.24
CA ARG A 21 4.15 31.49 -14.90
C ARG A 21 4.03 29.98 -14.68
N ALA A 22 4.54 29.59 -13.52
CA ALA A 22 5.12 28.29 -13.19
C ALA A 22 4.33 27.04 -13.59
N SER A 23 5.09 25.99 -13.86
CA SER A 23 4.64 24.63 -13.56
C SER A 23 4.72 24.41 -12.05
N ASN A 24 3.62 24.05 -11.40
CA ASN A 24 3.60 23.52 -10.04
C ASN A 24 3.10 22.06 -10.02
N HIS A 25 3.23 21.37 -11.16
CA HIS A 25 2.80 19.99 -11.38
C HIS A 25 3.94 18.97 -11.26
N LEU A 26 5.19 19.42 -11.04
CA LEU A 26 6.34 18.57 -10.77
C LEU A 26 6.68 18.67 -9.27
N ILE A 27 5.68 18.39 -8.43
CA ILE A 27 5.80 18.36 -6.97
C ILE A 27 5.35 16.98 -6.51
N ALA A 28 6.09 16.41 -5.57
CA ALA A 28 5.70 15.20 -4.86
C ALA A 28 5.56 15.46 -3.37
N ILE A 29 4.65 14.77 -2.70
CA ILE A 29 4.63 14.64 -1.24
C ILE A 29 5.86 13.83 -0.85
N ASP A 30 6.66 14.29 0.11
CA ASP A 30 7.96 13.70 0.45
C ASP A 30 7.99 13.09 1.85
N GLU A 31 7.36 13.74 2.82
CA GLU A 31 7.22 13.23 4.18
C GLU A 31 5.90 13.69 4.83
N VAL A 32 5.26 12.83 5.64
CA VAL A 32 3.99 13.12 6.31
C VAL A 32 4.03 12.61 7.75
N LEU A 33 3.68 13.47 8.71
CA LEU A 33 3.55 13.14 10.13
C LEU A 33 2.18 13.58 10.65
N GLY A 34 1.40 12.66 11.21
CA GLY A 34 0.02 12.89 11.67
C GLY A 34 -0.14 12.99 13.19
N SER A 35 0.86 12.58 13.95
CA SER A 35 0.98 12.74 15.41
C SER A 35 2.46 12.59 15.80
N TRP A 36 2.84 13.11 16.97
CA TRP A 36 4.18 12.93 17.51
C TRP A 36 4.16 12.67 19.02
N GLN A 37 4.69 11.51 19.43
CA GLN A 37 4.77 11.08 20.83
C GLN A 37 3.42 11.18 21.55
N GLY A 38 2.34 10.73 20.89
CA GLY A 38 0.97 10.75 21.40
C GLY A 38 0.26 12.09 21.33
N ASP A 39 0.91 13.13 20.78
CA ASP A 39 0.30 14.44 20.56
C ASP A 39 -0.21 14.57 19.10
N ASP A 40 -1.54 14.54 18.96
CA ASP A 40 -2.23 14.71 17.67
C ASP A 40 -2.19 16.14 17.12
N SER A 41 -1.79 17.11 17.94
CA SER A 41 -1.65 18.49 17.51
C SER A 41 -0.35 18.76 16.74
N VAL A 42 0.61 17.83 16.80
CA VAL A 42 1.89 17.91 16.09
C VAL A 42 1.79 17.17 14.76
N GLN A 43 1.70 17.93 13.67
CA GLN A 43 1.48 17.38 12.32
C GLN A 43 2.28 18.16 11.27
N PHE A 44 2.71 17.47 10.22
CA PHE A 44 3.21 18.14 9.03
C PHE A 44 3.03 17.33 7.75
N VAL A 45 3.03 18.06 6.63
CA VAL A 45 3.18 17.53 5.28
C VAL A 45 4.34 18.29 4.65
N GLN A 46 5.33 17.55 4.19
CA GLN A 46 6.47 18.08 3.45
C GLN A 46 6.33 17.68 1.99
N LEU A 47 6.48 18.64 1.09
CA LEU A 47 6.54 18.43 -0.35
C LEU A 47 7.98 18.60 -0.84
N ARG A 48 8.29 18.01 -2.00
CA ARG A 48 9.54 18.20 -2.73
C ARG A 48 9.26 18.71 -4.14
N MET A 49 9.94 19.78 -4.52
CA MET A 49 9.98 20.26 -5.89
C MET A 49 10.87 19.33 -6.73
N LEU A 50 10.31 18.61 -7.71
CA LEU A 50 11.06 17.67 -8.55
C LEU A 50 11.84 18.37 -9.68
N ALA A 51 11.46 19.60 -9.99
CA ALA A 51 12.15 20.48 -10.92
C ALA A 51 12.26 21.88 -10.31
N ALA A 52 13.06 22.75 -10.92
CA ALA A 52 13.06 24.16 -10.54
C ALA A 52 11.75 24.83 -10.99
N GLY A 53 11.40 25.96 -10.38
CA GLY A 53 10.25 26.76 -10.79
C GLY A 53 8.90 26.32 -10.22
N GLN A 54 8.85 25.40 -9.24
CA GLN A 54 7.60 24.87 -8.67
C GLN A 54 7.04 25.70 -7.50
N GLN A 55 7.66 26.84 -7.19
CA GLN A 55 7.36 27.65 -6.01
C GLN A 55 6.11 28.52 -6.13
N LEU A 56 5.49 28.61 -7.32
CA LEU A 56 4.26 29.39 -7.50
C LEU A 56 3.02 28.52 -7.27
N LEU A 57 2.62 28.43 -6.00
CA LEU A 57 1.53 27.57 -5.53
C LEU A 57 0.18 28.31 -5.50
N SER A 58 0.23 29.64 -5.58
CA SER A 58 -0.93 30.53 -5.48
C SER A 58 -1.26 31.20 -6.81
N ASP A 59 -2.36 31.97 -6.81
CA ASP A 59 -2.74 32.87 -7.90
C ASP A 59 -2.18 34.30 -7.70
N GLY A 60 -1.33 34.51 -6.69
CA GLY A 60 -0.79 35.82 -6.35
C GLY A 60 -1.75 36.73 -5.57
N GLY A 61 -2.88 36.22 -5.05
CA GLY A 61 -3.91 37.05 -4.39
C GLY A 61 -4.63 36.45 -3.18
N GLY A 62 -4.37 35.19 -2.80
CA GLY A 62 -4.69 34.67 -1.47
C GLY A 62 -6.14 34.23 -1.22
N THR A 63 -6.96 33.98 -2.24
CA THR A 63 -8.34 33.46 -2.02
C THR A 63 -8.58 32.08 -2.62
N ARG A 64 -7.94 31.72 -3.74
CA ARG A 64 -7.92 30.35 -4.31
C ARG A 64 -6.70 30.17 -5.22
N GLY A 65 -5.61 29.64 -4.67
CA GLY A 65 -4.51 29.15 -5.47
C GLY A 65 -4.93 27.95 -6.35
N PRO A 66 -4.28 27.74 -7.51
CA PRO A 66 -4.53 26.56 -8.34
C PRO A 66 -4.05 25.28 -7.66
N ALA A 67 -3.08 25.36 -6.74
CA ALA A 67 -2.64 24.23 -5.94
C ALA A 67 -3.44 24.13 -4.62
N VAL A 68 -3.75 22.90 -4.22
CA VAL A 68 -4.30 22.58 -2.90
C VAL A 68 -3.75 21.24 -2.41
N LEU A 69 -3.79 21.02 -1.09
CA LEU A 69 -3.75 19.67 -0.52
C LEU A 69 -5.16 19.23 -0.15
N VAL A 70 -5.50 18.00 -0.51
CA VAL A 70 -6.75 17.35 -0.17
C VAL A 70 -6.46 16.25 0.84
N PHE A 71 -7.19 16.27 1.96
CA PHE A 71 -7.08 15.32 3.05
C PHE A 71 -8.38 14.54 3.16
N ASP A 72 -8.29 13.22 2.99
CA ASP A 72 -9.40 12.30 3.15
C ASP A 72 -9.21 11.45 4.41
N ASP A 73 -10.32 11.07 5.05
CA ASP A 73 -10.30 10.03 6.06
C ASP A 73 -10.19 8.62 5.43
N ALA A 74 -10.26 7.59 6.26
CA ALA A 74 -10.17 6.20 5.83
C ALA A 74 -11.21 5.81 4.77
N SER A 75 -12.38 6.43 4.72
CA SER A 75 -13.42 6.10 3.75
C SER A 75 -13.16 6.70 2.36
N GLY A 76 -12.44 7.82 2.29
CA GLY A 76 -12.31 8.60 1.06
C GLY A 76 -13.57 9.41 0.68
N SER A 77 -14.54 9.52 1.59
CA SER A 77 -15.79 10.23 1.34
C SER A 77 -15.57 11.73 1.12
N PRO A 78 -16.25 12.35 0.14
CA PRO A 78 -16.26 13.79 -0.02
C PRO A 78 -16.82 14.55 1.20
N ASP A 79 -17.67 13.93 2.02
CA ASP A 79 -18.35 14.59 3.14
C ASP A 79 -17.40 14.94 4.30
N THR A 80 -16.32 14.17 4.46
CA THR A 80 -15.31 14.37 5.51
C THR A 80 -14.01 14.95 4.97
N ARG A 81 -13.97 15.24 3.67
CA ARG A 81 -12.81 15.79 2.97
C ARG A 81 -12.49 17.18 3.48
N ARG A 82 -11.22 17.39 3.81
CA ARG A 82 -10.66 18.69 4.16
C ARG A 82 -9.70 19.15 3.08
N VAL A 83 -9.62 20.46 2.89
CA VAL A 83 -8.78 21.06 1.85
C VAL A 83 -7.93 22.15 2.47
N PHE A 84 -6.63 22.10 2.20
CA PHE A 84 -5.69 23.18 2.47
C PHE A 84 -5.39 23.93 1.17
N THR A 85 -5.59 25.24 1.18
CA THR A 85 -5.33 26.10 0.02
C THR A 85 -4.03 26.87 0.25
N PHE A 86 -3.10 26.80 -0.71
CA PHE A 86 -1.89 27.61 -0.66
C PHE A 86 -2.23 29.09 -0.86
N THR A 87 -1.76 29.94 0.05
CA THR A 87 -2.14 31.36 0.11
C THR A 87 -1.16 32.31 -0.57
N HIS A 88 0.06 31.85 -0.82
CA HIS A 88 1.13 32.65 -1.40
C HIS A 88 2.15 31.76 -2.12
N ASP A 89 3.01 32.40 -2.91
CA ASP A 89 4.15 31.77 -3.58
C ASP A 89 5.39 31.85 -2.69
N LEU A 90 6.29 30.88 -2.83
CA LEU A 90 7.52 30.82 -2.05
C LEU A 90 8.67 31.54 -2.75
N ALA A 91 9.66 31.95 -1.96
CA ALA A 91 10.81 32.71 -2.47
C ALA A 91 11.79 31.81 -3.21
N ILE A 92 11.96 30.56 -2.78
CA ILE A 92 12.94 29.63 -3.31
C ILE A 92 12.23 28.55 -4.14
N GLY A 93 12.69 28.36 -5.37
CA GLY A 93 12.13 27.40 -6.33
C GLY A 93 13.18 26.51 -6.98
N LEU A 94 14.18 26.07 -6.22
CA LEU A 94 15.23 25.20 -6.75
C LEU A 94 14.72 23.75 -6.84
N ALA A 95 15.24 23.00 -7.81
CA ALA A 95 14.97 21.56 -7.87
C ALA A 95 15.50 20.89 -6.61
N GLY A 96 14.67 20.07 -5.97
CA GLY A 96 14.97 19.41 -4.70
C GLY A 96 14.65 20.23 -3.46
N SER A 97 14.29 21.51 -3.56
CA SER A 97 13.80 22.28 -2.41
C SER A 97 12.56 21.63 -1.80
N ARG A 98 12.41 21.79 -0.48
CA ARG A 98 11.26 21.30 0.28
C ARG A 98 10.24 22.41 0.48
N ILE A 99 9.00 22.02 0.71
CA ILE A 99 7.91 22.91 1.14
C ILE A 99 7.30 22.29 2.38
N LEU A 100 7.42 22.96 3.52
CA LEU A 100 6.93 22.50 4.79
C LEU A 100 5.59 23.14 5.13
N LEU A 101 4.56 22.30 5.29
CA LEU A 101 3.30 22.67 5.91
C LEU A 101 3.25 22.03 7.29
N ALA A 102 3.24 22.82 8.36
CA ALA A 102 3.29 22.26 9.72
C ALA A 102 2.38 22.98 10.71
N THR A 103 1.94 22.24 11.74
CA THR A 103 1.14 22.83 12.83
C THR A 103 2.00 23.68 13.76
N PRO A 104 1.39 24.60 14.53
CA PRO A 104 2.10 25.35 15.56
C PRO A 104 2.80 24.47 16.62
N GLY A 105 2.26 23.28 16.87
CA GLY A 105 2.90 22.28 17.74
C GLY A 105 4.25 21.85 17.20
N LEU A 106 4.34 21.54 15.89
CA LEU A 106 5.62 21.22 15.26
C LEU A 106 6.58 22.41 15.27
N THR A 107 6.11 23.63 14.97
CA THR A 107 6.94 24.84 15.01
C THR A 107 7.65 25.00 16.36
N SER A 108 6.93 24.75 17.45
CA SER A 108 7.47 24.85 18.81
C SER A 108 8.54 23.79 19.08
N LEU A 109 8.41 22.60 18.49
CA LEU A 109 9.34 21.49 18.64
C LEU A 109 10.57 21.63 17.72
N ALA A 110 10.36 22.07 16.48
CA ALA A 110 11.39 22.19 15.45
C ALA A 110 12.25 23.47 15.62
N GLY A 111 11.70 24.50 16.26
CA GLY A 111 12.43 25.74 16.54
C GLY A 111 12.47 26.73 15.36
N PHE A 112 11.72 26.49 14.29
CA PHE A 112 11.60 27.39 13.14
C PHE A 112 10.19 27.37 12.54
N ALA A 113 9.83 28.44 11.83
CA ALA A 113 8.51 28.57 11.20
C ALA A 113 8.42 27.76 9.90
N PRO A 114 7.29 27.06 9.64
CA PRO A 114 7.05 26.41 8.37
C PRO A 114 6.74 27.41 7.26
N ASP A 115 6.81 26.95 6.01
CA ASP A 115 6.42 27.75 4.84
C ASP A 115 4.91 28.06 4.87
N PHE A 116 4.13 27.08 5.35
CA PHE A 116 2.70 27.26 5.58
C PHE A 116 2.29 26.69 6.95
N VAL A 117 1.42 27.41 7.65
CA VAL A 117 0.82 26.92 8.89
C VAL A 117 -0.33 25.96 8.55
N LEU A 118 -0.13 24.69 8.87
CA LEU A 118 -1.16 23.65 8.75
C LEU A 118 -2.11 23.73 9.95
N PRO A 119 -3.44 23.81 9.74
CA PRO A 119 -4.39 23.69 10.84
C PRO A 119 -4.26 22.32 11.54
N PRO A 120 -4.33 22.25 12.88
CA PRO A 120 -4.33 20.97 13.59
C PRO A 120 -5.52 20.09 13.19
N GLY A 121 -5.30 18.77 13.16
CA GLY A 121 -6.34 17.78 12.88
C GLY A 121 -6.56 17.48 11.39
N MET A 122 -5.80 18.10 10.48
CA MET A 122 -5.92 17.86 9.03
C MET A 122 -5.60 16.40 8.66
N LEU A 123 -4.71 15.75 9.42
CA LEU A 123 -4.33 14.34 9.25
C LEU A 123 -5.08 13.36 10.17
N ALA A 124 -6.10 13.81 10.90
CA ALA A 124 -6.89 12.97 11.81
C ALA A 124 -8.20 12.47 11.17
N PRO A 125 -8.64 11.22 11.38
CA PRO A 125 -7.92 10.13 12.03
C PRO A 125 -6.73 9.66 11.18
N ARG A 126 -5.75 9.01 11.80
CA ARG A 126 -4.43 8.70 11.23
C ARG A 126 -4.45 7.57 10.17
N ASN A 127 -5.61 7.34 9.58
CA ASN A 127 -5.87 6.47 8.44
C ASN A 127 -6.59 7.33 7.38
N GLY A 128 -6.07 7.37 6.17
CA GLY A 128 -6.59 8.30 5.19
C GLY A 128 -5.69 8.47 3.99
N ARG A 129 -5.82 9.63 3.36
CA ARG A 129 -5.02 9.99 2.21
C ARG A 129 -4.75 11.48 2.16
N VAL A 130 -3.55 11.84 1.73
CA VAL A 130 -3.19 13.21 1.34
C VAL A 130 -2.90 13.22 -0.15
N CYS A 131 -3.48 14.17 -0.88
CA CYS A 131 -3.21 14.39 -2.28
C CYS A 131 -2.83 15.84 -2.56
N TYR A 132 -1.78 16.04 -3.34
CA TYR A 132 -1.45 17.31 -3.95
C TYR A 132 -2.18 17.43 -5.29
N PHE A 133 -2.93 18.52 -5.45
CA PHE A 133 -3.87 18.72 -6.54
C PHE A 133 -3.69 20.10 -7.16
N VAL A 134 -3.78 20.17 -8.49
CA VAL A 134 -3.64 21.42 -9.26
C VAL A 134 -4.83 21.62 -10.21
N ASN A 135 -5.62 22.68 -10.01
CA ASN A 135 -6.67 23.13 -10.92
C ASN A 135 -7.08 24.59 -10.60
N PRO A 136 -7.15 25.53 -11.56
CA PRO A 136 -6.89 25.39 -13.00
C PRO A 136 -5.40 25.16 -13.34
N PRO A 137 -5.07 24.76 -14.58
CA PRO A 137 -3.67 24.73 -15.02
C PRO A 137 -3.10 26.16 -15.05
N GLN A 138 -1.84 26.33 -14.67
CA GLN A 138 -1.14 27.63 -14.71
C GLN A 138 -0.46 27.88 -16.06
N ALA A 139 -0.21 26.84 -16.85
CA ALA A 139 0.36 26.93 -18.19
C ALA A 139 -0.39 26.05 -19.21
N ALA A 140 -0.33 26.43 -20.50
CA ALA A 140 -0.88 25.62 -21.57
C ALA A 140 -0.21 24.24 -21.64
N GLY A 141 -1.00 23.17 -21.66
CA GLY A 141 -0.49 21.79 -21.67
C GLY A 141 -0.05 21.26 -20.29
N GLN A 142 -0.20 22.03 -19.21
CA GLN A 142 0.06 21.54 -17.86
C GLN A 142 -0.99 20.49 -17.45
N PRO A 143 -0.56 19.34 -16.87
CA PRO A 143 -1.46 18.40 -16.22
C PRO A 143 -2.26 19.05 -15.09
N THR A 144 -3.56 18.73 -15.00
CA THR A 144 -4.46 19.20 -13.94
C THR A 144 -5.09 18.02 -13.22
N GLY A 145 -5.67 18.30 -12.06
CA GLY A 145 -6.25 17.30 -11.19
C GLY A 145 -5.26 16.86 -10.13
N VAL A 146 -5.34 15.59 -9.77
CA VAL A 146 -4.47 14.98 -8.76
C VAL A 146 -3.09 14.78 -9.37
N ILE A 147 -2.06 15.37 -8.75
CA ILE A 147 -0.68 15.30 -9.20
C ILE A 147 0.07 14.18 -8.46
N ASP A 148 -0.05 14.12 -7.14
CA ASP A 148 0.57 13.09 -6.31
C ASP A 148 -0.29 12.79 -5.08
N CYS A 149 -0.27 11.55 -4.61
CA CYS A 149 -0.98 11.13 -3.40
C CYS A 149 -0.17 10.14 -2.57
N VAL A 150 -0.48 10.13 -1.28
CA VAL A 150 -0.17 9.05 -0.35
C VAL A 150 -1.43 8.64 0.39
N ALA A 151 -1.90 7.43 0.11
CA ALA A 151 -2.91 6.73 0.90
C ALA A 151 -2.22 5.80 1.91
N TYR A 152 -2.73 5.76 3.13
CA TYR A 152 -2.11 5.07 4.25
C TYR A 152 -3.12 4.45 5.22
N GLY A 153 -2.66 3.41 5.91
CA GLY A 153 -3.44 2.66 6.89
C GLY A 153 -4.67 2.00 6.25
N LYS A 154 -5.84 2.20 6.87
CA LYS A 154 -7.11 1.60 6.48
C LYS A 154 -7.87 2.36 5.38
N PHE A 155 -7.19 3.12 4.53
CA PHE A 155 -7.85 3.84 3.45
C PHE A 155 -8.53 2.87 2.46
N THR A 156 -9.82 3.08 2.18
CA THR A 156 -10.62 2.26 1.26
C THR A 156 -11.18 3.05 0.07
N GLY A 157 -10.91 4.35 -0.01
CA GLY A 157 -11.39 5.19 -1.10
C GLY A 157 -10.67 4.93 -2.43
N GLU A 158 -11.20 5.53 -3.49
CA GLU A 158 -10.59 5.58 -4.84
C GLU A 158 -9.20 6.23 -4.76
N ASN A 159 -8.11 5.49 -5.01
CA ASN A 159 -6.73 6.02 -4.99
C ASN A 159 -6.11 6.25 -6.38
N GLY A 160 -6.90 6.18 -7.45
CA GLY A 160 -6.43 6.42 -8.82
C GLY A 160 -5.19 5.58 -9.19
N PRO A 161 -4.18 6.17 -9.87
CA PRO A 161 -3.01 5.43 -10.32
C PRO A 161 -2.02 5.09 -9.19
N PHE A 162 -2.23 5.58 -7.96
CA PHE A 162 -1.27 5.48 -6.86
C PHE A 162 -1.24 4.11 -6.16
N GLY A 163 -2.00 3.13 -6.66
CA GLY A 163 -2.02 1.76 -6.15
C GLY A 163 -2.64 1.64 -4.75
N PRO A 164 -2.49 0.46 -4.11
CA PRO A 164 -3.02 0.22 -2.77
C PRO A 164 -2.30 1.10 -1.73
N PRO A 165 -2.99 1.49 -0.63
CA PRO A 165 -2.39 2.22 0.47
C PRO A 165 -1.18 1.51 1.06
N THR A 166 -0.22 2.26 1.60
CA THR A 166 0.75 1.67 2.52
C THR A 166 0.05 1.27 3.82
N THR A 167 0.43 0.13 4.41
CA THR A 167 -0.13 -0.32 5.69
C THR A 167 0.37 0.49 6.87
N ILE A 168 1.45 1.26 6.68
CA ILE A 168 2.06 2.11 7.68
C ILE A 168 1.24 3.40 7.80
N THR A 169 1.00 3.88 9.01
CA THR A 169 0.32 5.16 9.28
C THR A 169 1.33 6.22 9.71
N PRO A 170 1.05 7.52 9.50
CA PRO A 170 1.89 8.60 10.02
C PRO A 170 1.61 8.85 11.52
N ASP A 171 1.42 7.78 12.29
CA ASP A 171 1.09 7.82 13.73
C ASP A 171 2.38 7.62 14.54
N ASP A 172 2.81 8.64 15.28
CA ASP A 172 4.04 8.65 16.09
C ASP A 172 5.33 8.29 15.32
N ARG A 173 5.24 8.33 13.99
CA ARG A 173 6.28 8.14 12.99
C ARG A 173 5.90 8.89 11.74
N ALA A 174 6.88 9.33 10.97
CA ALA A 174 6.57 9.89 9.66
C ALA A 174 6.51 8.79 8.60
N LEU A 175 5.62 8.97 7.63
CA LEU A 175 5.73 8.32 6.34
C LEU A 175 6.73 9.12 5.52
N ARG A 176 7.82 8.48 5.09
CA ARG A 176 8.82 9.08 4.21
C ARG A 176 8.84 8.37 2.87
N ARG A 177 8.88 9.17 1.80
CA ARG A 177 8.95 8.64 0.45
C ARG A 177 10.37 8.13 0.14
N VAL A 178 10.46 6.89 -0.33
CA VAL A 178 11.71 6.22 -0.74
C VAL A 178 11.80 6.00 -2.24
N ALA A 179 10.66 6.01 -2.95
CA ALA A 179 10.61 5.87 -4.40
C ALA A 179 9.44 6.66 -5.02
N LEU A 180 9.49 6.84 -6.34
CA LEU A 180 8.47 7.49 -7.17
C LEU A 180 8.00 6.51 -8.26
N THR A 181 7.67 5.28 -7.86
CA THR A 181 7.14 4.26 -8.80
C THR A 181 5.68 4.52 -9.15
N GLY A 182 4.99 5.32 -8.35
CA GLY A 182 3.56 5.58 -8.47
C GLY A 182 2.72 4.55 -7.72
N ARG A 183 3.31 3.73 -6.83
CA ARG A 183 2.58 2.77 -6.01
C ARG A 183 2.86 3.01 -4.52
N ASN A 184 1.84 3.44 -3.79
CA ASN A 184 1.98 3.86 -2.39
C ASN A 184 2.54 2.77 -1.47
N VAL A 185 2.13 1.50 -1.65
CA VAL A 185 2.65 0.39 -0.85
C VAL A 185 4.16 0.16 -1.01
N ASP A 186 4.76 0.54 -2.14
CA ASP A 186 6.18 0.33 -2.44
C ASP A 186 7.01 1.62 -2.23
N ASP A 187 6.37 2.78 -2.37
CA ASP A 187 7.04 4.09 -2.40
C ASP A 187 7.29 4.69 -1.01
N TRP A 188 6.71 4.13 0.05
CA TRP A 188 6.70 4.75 1.38
C TRP A 188 7.21 3.81 2.48
N THR A 189 7.98 4.39 3.41
CA THR A 189 8.44 3.70 4.62
C THR A 189 8.13 4.53 5.87
N GLY A 190 8.02 3.86 7.02
CA GLY A 190 7.90 4.53 8.31
C GLY A 190 9.28 4.93 8.82
N VAL A 191 9.43 6.15 9.33
CA VAL A 191 10.66 6.63 9.96
C VAL A 191 10.38 7.24 11.31
N LEU A 192 11.27 6.97 12.27
CA LEU A 192 11.16 7.47 13.64
C LEU A 192 11.92 8.79 13.86
N ARG A 193 12.69 9.25 12.88
CA ARG A 193 13.44 10.49 12.94
C ARG A 193 13.05 11.37 11.75
N PRO A 194 11.84 11.94 11.75
CA PRO A 194 11.43 12.88 10.72
C PRO A 194 12.35 14.09 10.68
N ASP A 195 12.51 14.68 9.49
CA ASP A 195 13.41 15.82 9.22
C ASP A 195 12.66 16.94 8.48
N PRO A 196 11.67 17.58 9.13
CA PRO A 196 11.00 18.74 8.55
C PRO A 196 12.01 19.78 8.09
N THR A 197 11.84 20.23 6.84
CA THR A 197 12.73 21.14 6.13
C THR A 197 11.90 22.16 5.35
N SER A 198 12.12 23.44 5.59
CA SER A 198 11.45 24.55 4.86
C SER A 198 12.08 24.81 3.48
N ASP A 199 11.47 25.67 2.66
CA ASP A 199 12.04 26.06 1.36
C ASP A 199 13.37 26.82 1.50
N ALA A 200 13.48 27.62 2.56
CA ALA A 200 14.68 28.31 3.02
C ALA A 200 15.79 27.40 3.54
N GLY A 201 15.55 26.09 3.65
CA GLY A 201 16.53 25.12 4.14
C GLY A 201 16.73 25.12 5.65
N ASN A 202 15.80 25.70 6.42
CA ASN A 202 15.77 25.45 7.86
C ASN A 202 15.31 24.02 8.08
N ASP A 203 16.11 23.21 8.78
CA ASP A 203 15.81 21.82 9.07
C ASP A 203 15.97 21.49 10.55
N GLN A 204 15.24 20.48 11.02
CA GLN A 204 15.42 19.92 12.36
C GLN A 204 15.03 18.45 12.35
N THR A 205 15.97 17.56 12.64
CA THR A 205 15.64 16.15 12.87
C THR A 205 15.00 16.00 14.26
N LEU A 206 13.80 15.41 14.31
CA LEU A 206 13.12 15.16 15.57
C LEU A 206 13.63 13.86 16.20
N THR A 207 13.79 13.87 17.53
CA THR A 207 14.25 12.70 18.30
C THR A 207 13.06 11.96 18.89
N THR A 208 12.90 10.70 18.52
CA THR A 208 11.88 9.80 19.08
C THR A 208 12.28 9.31 20.48
N LEU A 209 11.31 8.92 21.30
CA LEU A 209 11.54 8.16 22.53
C LEU A 209 11.78 6.66 22.23
N CYS A 210 11.50 6.23 21.01
CA CYS A 210 11.55 4.83 20.65
C CYS A 210 12.97 4.26 20.70
N GLY A 211 13.14 3.19 21.46
CA GLY A 211 14.42 2.54 21.74
C GLY A 211 15.06 2.96 23.07
N ASP A 212 14.33 3.64 23.95
CA ASP A 212 14.76 3.97 25.31
C ASP A 212 14.61 2.79 26.30
N GLY A 213 13.94 1.72 25.87
CA GLY A 213 13.73 0.49 26.63
C GLY A 213 12.53 0.55 27.59
N ALA A 214 11.71 1.60 27.52
CA ALA A 214 10.46 1.75 28.24
C ALA A 214 9.33 2.04 27.24
N VAL A 215 8.09 1.69 27.59
CA VAL A 215 6.94 2.11 26.77
C VAL A 215 6.59 3.55 27.15
N SER A 216 7.03 4.48 26.33
CA SER A 216 6.90 5.92 26.52
C SER A 216 5.65 6.50 25.81
N GLN A 217 5.42 7.81 25.92
CA GLN A 217 4.26 8.46 25.30
C GLN A 217 4.31 8.32 23.77
N GLY A 218 3.20 7.89 23.15
CA GLY A 218 3.11 7.64 21.71
C GLY A 218 3.66 6.29 21.25
N GLU A 219 4.01 5.41 22.18
CA GLU A 219 4.51 4.08 21.86
C GLU A 219 3.52 3.01 22.27
N GLN A 220 3.40 1.98 21.44
CA GLN A 220 2.67 0.77 21.83
C GLN A 220 3.60 -0.23 22.52
N CYS A 221 4.89 -0.16 22.23
CA CYS A 221 5.93 -1.04 22.74
C CYS A 221 7.31 -0.40 22.55
N ASP A 222 8.34 -0.94 23.20
CA ASP A 222 9.74 -0.62 22.94
C ASP A 222 10.60 -1.89 23.09
N GLY A 223 11.23 -2.35 22.01
CA GLY A 223 12.03 -3.57 22.02
C GLY A 223 11.19 -4.77 22.50
N ASP A 224 11.58 -5.37 23.63
CA ASP A 224 10.85 -6.46 24.26
C ASP A 224 9.77 -5.98 25.26
N ALA A 225 9.73 -4.68 25.57
CA ALA A 225 8.71 -4.07 26.42
C ALA A 225 7.40 -3.92 25.62
N LEU A 226 6.54 -4.94 25.67
CA LEU A 226 5.26 -4.96 24.96
C LEU A 226 4.07 -4.42 25.79
N ALA A 227 4.33 -3.78 26.93
CA ALA A 227 3.31 -3.34 27.89
C ALA A 227 2.29 -4.45 28.28
N GLY A 228 2.72 -5.72 28.30
CA GLY A 228 1.87 -6.87 28.58
C GLY A 228 0.98 -7.32 27.41
N ALA A 229 1.07 -6.66 26.25
CA ALA A 229 0.37 -7.08 25.05
C ALA A 229 0.94 -8.39 24.49
N THR A 230 0.05 -9.18 23.90
CA THR A 230 0.36 -10.46 23.25
C THR A 230 -0.45 -10.57 21.96
N CYS A 231 -0.13 -11.55 21.10
CA CYS A 231 -0.97 -11.85 19.95
C CYS A 231 -2.43 -12.13 20.38
N ALA A 232 -2.61 -12.85 21.49
CA ALA A 232 -3.93 -13.14 22.07
C ALA A 232 -4.70 -11.87 22.45
N SER A 233 -4.05 -10.89 23.09
CA SER A 233 -4.73 -9.64 23.47
C SER A 233 -5.10 -8.77 22.26
N LEU A 234 -4.45 -8.98 21.10
CA LEU A 234 -4.78 -8.31 19.84
C LEU A 234 -5.80 -9.09 18.98
N GLY A 235 -6.35 -10.19 19.50
CA GLY A 235 -7.39 -10.99 18.85
C GLY A 235 -6.87 -12.12 17.95
N PHE A 236 -5.58 -12.43 17.98
CA PHE A 236 -5.01 -13.59 17.30
C PHE A 236 -5.08 -14.83 18.22
N ALA A 237 -5.01 -16.03 17.65
CA ALA A 237 -5.03 -17.27 18.42
C ALA A 237 -3.70 -17.55 19.12
N SER A 238 -2.61 -17.33 18.39
CA SER A 238 -1.27 -17.75 18.79
C SER A 238 -0.19 -16.89 18.14
N GLY A 239 1.08 -17.23 18.41
CA GLY A 239 2.25 -16.57 17.84
C GLY A 239 2.99 -15.68 18.83
N MET A 240 4.01 -14.99 18.31
CA MET A 240 4.84 -14.09 19.10
C MET A 240 4.64 -12.65 18.63
N LEU A 241 4.12 -11.80 19.51
CA LEU A 241 4.00 -10.37 19.23
C LEU A 241 5.40 -9.75 19.25
N GLN A 242 5.70 -8.92 18.27
CA GLN A 242 6.97 -8.20 18.22
C GLN A 242 6.72 -6.70 18.34
N CYS A 243 7.78 -5.97 18.68
CA CYS A 243 7.80 -4.52 18.55
C CYS A 243 8.62 -4.15 17.31
N ALA A 244 7.99 -3.44 16.38
CA ALA A 244 8.68 -2.86 15.25
C ALA A 244 8.44 -1.36 15.23
N GLN A 245 9.53 -0.61 15.33
CA GLN A 245 9.52 0.84 15.37
C GLN A 245 8.55 1.41 16.42
N CYS A 246 8.42 0.79 17.59
CA CYS A 246 7.49 1.19 18.66
C CYS A 246 5.99 1.09 18.35
N HIS A 247 5.64 0.31 17.32
CA HIS A 247 4.31 -0.25 17.15
C HIS A 247 4.33 -1.77 17.24
N PHE A 248 3.16 -2.32 17.57
CA PHE A 248 2.96 -3.76 17.56
C PHE A 248 3.10 -4.31 16.14
N ASP A 249 4.06 -5.23 15.96
CA ASP A 249 4.20 -6.03 14.76
C ASP A 249 3.60 -7.42 14.99
N ALA A 250 2.41 -7.59 14.43
CA ALA A 250 1.67 -8.84 14.48
C ALA A 250 1.98 -9.79 13.31
N SER A 251 3.05 -9.56 12.54
CA SER A 251 3.43 -10.42 11.40
C SER A 251 3.76 -11.87 11.81
N ARG A 252 4.14 -12.07 13.07
CA ARG A 252 4.35 -13.40 13.68
C ARG A 252 3.20 -13.88 14.56
N CYS A 253 2.08 -13.15 14.57
CA CYS A 253 0.83 -13.62 15.13
C CYS A 253 0.08 -14.48 14.11
N SER A 254 -0.73 -15.40 14.61
CA SER A 254 -1.49 -16.34 13.79
C SER A 254 -2.93 -16.40 14.28
N PHE A 255 -3.88 -16.36 13.35
CA PHE A 255 -5.28 -16.71 13.65
C PHE A 255 -5.44 -18.22 13.89
N CYS A 256 -4.42 -19.01 13.55
CA CYS A 256 -4.50 -20.45 13.57
C CYS A 256 -4.54 -20.99 15.00
N GLY A 257 -5.55 -21.81 15.26
CA GLY A 257 -5.83 -22.44 16.54
C GLY A 257 -6.94 -21.75 17.34
N ASN A 258 -7.72 -20.82 16.75
CA ASN A 258 -8.88 -20.24 17.44
C ASN A 258 -10.18 -21.04 17.25
N GLY A 259 -10.13 -22.13 16.47
CA GLY A 259 -11.27 -22.99 16.16
C GLY A 259 -12.24 -22.43 15.12
N VAL A 260 -11.89 -21.38 14.40
CA VAL A 260 -12.69 -20.77 13.33
C VAL A 260 -11.81 -20.39 12.14
N ILE A 261 -12.16 -20.84 10.94
CA ILE A 261 -11.40 -20.44 9.73
C ILE A 261 -11.49 -18.93 9.48
N ASN A 262 -10.34 -18.24 9.45
CA ASN A 262 -10.24 -16.81 9.18
C ASN A 262 -9.24 -16.47 8.06
N GLY A 263 -9.57 -15.45 7.26
CA GLY A 263 -8.64 -14.86 6.29
C GLY A 263 -8.08 -15.85 5.27
N ARG A 264 -6.82 -16.28 5.46
CA ARG A 264 -6.07 -17.15 4.53
C ARG A 264 -5.96 -18.61 4.99
N GLU A 265 -6.60 -18.97 6.10
CA GLU A 265 -6.59 -20.32 6.64
C GLU A 265 -7.39 -21.28 5.77
N GLU A 266 -6.94 -22.53 5.65
CA GLU A 266 -7.67 -23.58 4.95
C GLU A 266 -8.56 -24.42 5.90
N CYS A 267 -8.20 -24.42 7.18
CA CYS A 267 -8.83 -25.10 8.30
C CYS A 267 -8.34 -24.46 9.61
N ASP A 268 -9.04 -24.69 10.73
CA ASP A 268 -8.57 -24.39 12.08
C ASP A 268 -8.98 -25.52 13.05
N GLY A 269 -7.99 -26.31 13.49
CA GLY A 269 -8.24 -27.42 14.40
C GLY A 269 -9.23 -28.44 13.82
N ALA A 270 -10.43 -28.49 14.39
CA ALA A 270 -11.53 -29.34 13.92
C ALA A 270 -12.43 -28.66 12.88
N ASP A 271 -12.39 -27.34 12.75
CA ASP A 271 -13.09 -26.62 11.69
C ASP A 271 -12.33 -26.82 10.37
N LEU A 272 -12.80 -27.75 9.56
CA LEU A 272 -12.24 -28.04 8.23
C LEU A 272 -13.01 -27.31 7.11
N GLY A 273 -13.93 -26.39 7.45
CA GLY A 273 -14.73 -25.65 6.47
C GLY A 273 -15.64 -26.55 5.65
N GLY A 274 -16.15 -27.63 6.28
CA GLY A 274 -16.96 -28.65 5.63
C GLY A 274 -16.20 -29.59 4.69
N ARG A 275 -14.87 -29.45 4.57
CA ARG A 275 -14.03 -30.30 3.72
C ARG A 275 -13.76 -31.63 4.42
N THR A 276 -13.71 -32.68 3.62
CA THR A 276 -13.36 -34.04 4.01
C THR A 276 -12.36 -34.62 3.01
N CYS A 277 -11.75 -35.77 3.32
CA CYS A 277 -10.93 -36.50 2.34
C CYS A 277 -11.74 -36.79 1.06
N ALA A 278 -13.03 -37.14 1.19
CA ALA A 278 -13.91 -37.39 0.06
C ALA A 278 -14.12 -36.15 -0.83
N THR A 279 -14.35 -34.98 -0.25
CA THR A 279 -14.53 -33.74 -1.03
C THR A 279 -13.23 -33.27 -1.71
N LEU A 280 -12.07 -33.75 -1.23
CA LEU A 280 -10.76 -33.51 -1.86
C LEU A 280 -10.37 -34.60 -2.87
N GLY A 281 -11.26 -35.55 -3.16
CA GLY A 281 -11.07 -36.59 -4.17
C GLY A 281 -10.51 -37.91 -3.63
N PHE A 282 -10.23 -38.07 -2.34
CA PHE A 282 -9.85 -39.35 -1.75
C PHE A 282 -11.06 -40.26 -1.57
N THR A 283 -10.87 -41.58 -1.52
CA THR A 283 -11.99 -42.53 -1.31
C THR A 283 -12.46 -42.60 0.15
N GLY A 284 -11.64 -42.10 1.10
CA GLY A 284 -11.92 -42.16 2.52
C GLY A 284 -10.78 -41.63 3.39
N GLY A 285 -10.82 -41.97 4.68
CA GLY A 285 -9.87 -41.53 5.70
C GLY A 285 -10.30 -40.25 6.45
N THR A 286 -9.38 -39.71 7.25
CA THR A 286 -9.64 -38.56 8.13
C THR A 286 -8.81 -37.36 7.69
N LEU A 287 -9.48 -36.26 7.33
CA LEU A 287 -8.81 -35.01 6.98
C LEU A 287 -8.37 -34.31 8.27
N GLY A 288 -7.12 -33.87 8.32
CA GLY A 288 -6.59 -33.14 9.47
C GLY A 288 -6.34 -31.68 9.17
N CYS A 289 -6.11 -30.89 10.21
CA CYS A 289 -5.57 -29.54 10.11
C CYS A 289 -4.17 -29.49 10.73
N THR A 290 -3.21 -28.90 10.03
CA THR A 290 -1.85 -28.71 10.57
C THR A 290 -1.80 -27.51 11.51
N SER A 291 -0.75 -27.38 12.32
CA SER A 291 -0.49 -26.19 13.15
C SER A 291 -0.21 -24.91 12.35
N ALA A 292 -0.09 -25.02 11.02
CA ALA A 292 0.00 -23.89 10.10
C ALA A 292 -1.33 -23.60 9.38
N CYS A 293 -2.44 -24.19 9.86
CA CYS A 293 -3.79 -24.06 9.31
C CYS A 293 -3.89 -24.37 7.81
N ARG A 294 -3.09 -25.36 7.41
CA ARG A 294 -3.18 -26.04 6.11
C ARG A 294 -3.86 -27.39 6.29
N LEU A 295 -4.65 -27.78 5.30
CA LEU A 295 -5.25 -29.11 5.28
C LEU A 295 -4.16 -30.19 5.20
N SER A 296 -4.30 -31.20 6.03
CA SER A 296 -3.41 -32.35 6.07
C SER A 296 -4.13 -33.57 5.50
N THR A 297 -3.73 -33.98 4.30
CA THR A 297 -4.20 -35.20 3.65
C THR A 297 -3.44 -36.45 4.10
N ARG A 298 -2.55 -36.36 5.10
CA ARG A 298 -1.68 -37.46 5.54
C ARG A 298 -2.46 -38.69 6.01
N SER A 299 -3.61 -38.48 6.62
CA SER A 299 -4.50 -39.52 7.16
C SER A 299 -5.72 -39.81 6.26
N CYS A 300 -5.75 -39.24 5.05
CA CYS A 300 -6.66 -39.72 4.01
C CYS A 300 -6.18 -41.10 3.51
N ASP A 301 -7.14 -41.92 3.06
CA ASP A 301 -6.83 -43.21 2.44
C ASP A 301 -5.91 -42.98 1.22
N PRO A 302 -4.88 -43.82 0.98
CA PRO A 302 -3.99 -43.64 -0.16
C PRO A 302 -4.69 -43.78 -1.54
N THR A 303 -5.94 -44.23 -1.58
CA THR A 303 -6.73 -44.32 -2.82
C THR A 303 -7.54 -43.03 -3.06
N PHE A 304 -7.54 -42.55 -4.31
CA PHE A 304 -8.21 -41.31 -4.72
C PHE A 304 -8.76 -41.40 -6.15
N PHE A 305 -9.76 -40.58 -6.44
CA PHE A 305 -10.38 -40.39 -7.75
C PHE A 305 -9.69 -39.25 -8.50
N VAL A 306 -9.53 -39.40 -9.82
CA VAL A 306 -9.09 -38.32 -10.71
C VAL A 306 -10.23 -38.01 -11.68
N PRO A 307 -10.78 -36.77 -11.71
CA PRO A 307 -11.77 -36.38 -12.71
C PRO A 307 -11.16 -36.41 -14.11
N GLY A 308 -11.79 -37.09 -15.05
CA GLY A 308 -11.47 -36.95 -16.48
C GLY A 308 -11.96 -35.60 -16.99
N GLY A 309 -11.04 -34.73 -17.43
CA GLY A 309 -11.35 -33.34 -17.85
C GLY A 309 -11.66 -33.14 -19.34
N GLY A 310 -12.25 -34.12 -20.01
CA GLY A 310 -12.58 -34.04 -21.45
C GLY A 310 -13.99 -33.50 -21.74
N PRO A 311 -14.25 -32.93 -22.94
CA PRO A 311 -15.60 -32.59 -23.37
C PRO A 311 -16.47 -33.86 -23.52
N LEU A 312 -17.80 -33.72 -23.39
CA LEU A 312 -18.75 -34.82 -23.57
C LEU A 312 -18.70 -35.34 -25.03
N GLY A 313 -18.06 -36.50 -25.21
CA GLY A 313 -18.12 -37.35 -26.40
C GLY A 313 -18.52 -38.78 -26.01
N PRO A 314 -18.53 -39.76 -26.93
CA PRO A 314 -18.86 -41.16 -26.64
C PRO A 314 -17.85 -41.88 -25.73
N GLU A 315 -17.05 -41.14 -24.97
CA GLU A 315 -15.97 -41.63 -24.14
C GLU A 315 -16.39 -41.63 -22.66
N CYS A 316 -16.48 -42.84 -22.13
CA CYS A 316 -16.52 -43.27 -20.74
C CYS A 316 -16.63 -42.17 -19.66
N LEU A 317 -17.86 -41.90 -19.23
CA LEU A 317 -18.10 -41.54 -17.84
C LEU A 317 -17.86 -42.80 -16.98
N ALA A 318 -16.70 -42.96 -16.35
CA ALA A 318 -16.55 -43.53 -14.99
C ALA A 318 -15.09 -43.77 -14.56
N GLU A 319 -14.76 -43.24 -13.38
CA GLU A 319 -13.94 -43.87 -12.33
C GLU A 319 -12.64 -44.60 -12.72
N TRP A 320 -11.57 -43.83 -12.92
CA TRP A 320 -10.23 -44.40 -12.73
C TRP A 320 -9.94 -44.54 -11.23
N ARG A 321 -10.08 -45.76 -10.69
CA ARG A 321 -9.64 -46.12 -9.33
C ARG A 321 -8.13 -46.31 -9.33
N VAL A 322 -7.37 -45.33 -8.85
CA VAL A 322 -5.92 -45.46 -8.73
C VAL A 322 -5.58 -46.35 -7.53
N MET A 323 -4.97 -47.51 -7.79
CA MET A 323 -4.41 -48.37 -6.74
C MET A 323 -2.88 -48.21 -6.66
N ASN A 324 -2.43 -47.13 -5.99
CA ASN A 324 -1.05 -46.94 -5.44
C ASN A 324 0.11 -46.77 -6.48
N ALA A 325 1.28 -46.12 -6.25
CA ALA A 325 1.92 -45.61 -5.03
C ALA A 325 3.15 -44.67 -5.28
N ALA A 326 3.01 -43.48 -5.89
CA ALA A 326 4.13 -42.50 -5.83
C ALA A 326 3.71 -41.03 -5.68
N GLY A 327 2.57 -40.62 -6.26
CA GLY A 327 2.04 -39.26 -6.12
C GLY A 327 0.76 -39.24 -5.28
N ARG A 328 0.81 -38.67 -4.08
CA ARG A 328 -0.41 -38.31 -3.34
C ARG A 328 -0.95 -36.98 -3.90
N PRO A 329 -2.28 -36.78 -4.01
CA PRO A 329 -2.84 -35.47 -4.26
C PRO A 329 -2.32 -34.46 -3.22
N GLY A 330 -2.03 -33.25 -3.67
CA GLY A 330 -1.61 -32.15 -2.81
C GLY A 330 -2.72 -31.74 -1.83
N ALA A 331 -2.43 -30.75 -0.97
CA ALA A 331 -3.43 -30.17 -0.07
C ALA A 331 -4.62 -29.53 -0.83
N ASP A 332 -4.46 -29.26 -2.13
CA ASP A 332 -5.50 -28.77 -3.05
C ASP A 332 -6.34 -29.89 -3.70
N GLY A 333 -6.11 -31.16 -3.34
CA GLY A 333 -6.81 -32.31 -3.91
C GLY A 333 -6.41 -32.64 -5.34
N LYS A 334 -5.37 -31.98 -5.91
CA LYS A 334 -4.95 -32.23 -7.30
C LYS A 334 -3.83 -33.26 -7.35
N ALA A 335 -4.00 -34.26 -8.20
CA ALA A 335 -2.95 -35.20 -8.55
C ALA A 335 -1.92 -34.53 -9.49
N PRO A 336 -0.62 -34.87 -9.40
CA PRO A 336 0.39 -34.40 -10.36
C PRO A 336 0.00 -34.76 -11.78
N VAL A 337 -0.07 -33.76 -12.66
CA VAL A 337 -0.69 -33.87 -13.98
C VAL A 337 0.31 -34.42 -14.99
N ARG A 338 0.35 -35.76 -15.15
CA ARG A 338 0.66 -36.49 -16.39
C ARG A 338 0.33 -37.97 -16.20
N GLN A 339 -0.72 -38.44 -16.88
CA GLN A 339 -1.13 -39.84 -16.86
C GLN A 339 -1.03 -40.40 -18.29
N ARG A 340 -0.51 -41.62 -18.42
CA ARG A 340 -0.65 -42.43 -19.63
C ARG A 340 -1.58 -43.59 -19.29
N CYS A 341 -2.83 -43.48 -19.74
CA CYS A 341 -3.80 -44.56 -19.62
C CYS A 341 -3.75 -45.43 -20.88
N ARG A 342 -3.81 -46.75 -20.68
CA ARG A 342 -4.02 -47.72 -21.75
C ARG A 342 -5.28 -48.47 -21.36
N ASP A 343 -6.36 -48.30 -22.11
CA ASP A 343 -7.46 -49.26 -21.99
C ASP A 343 -6.90 -50.66 -22.34
N GLY A 344 -7.46 -51.67 -21.71
CA GLY A 344 -7.10 -53.06 -21.99
C GLY A 344 -7.90 -53.64 -23.14
N ASP A 345 -8.77 -52.85 -23.79
CA ASP A 345 -9.78 -53.31 -24.72
C ASP A 345 -9.65 -52.59 -26.09
N PRO A 346 -9.26 -53.31 -27.16
CA PRO A 346 -9.19 -52.74 -28.50
C PRO A 346 -10.56 -52.34 -29.10
N GLY A 347 -11.68 -52.68 -28.46
CA GLY A 347 -13.00 -52.15 -28.78
C GLY A 347 -13.55 -51.38 -27.57
N CYS A 348 -13.87 -50.10 -27.74
CA CYS A 348 -14.74 -49.41 -26.77
C CYS A 348 -16.14 -50.04 -26.79
N ASP A 349 -16.31 -51.18 -26.12
CA ASP A 349 -17.61 -51.78 -25.86
C ASP A 349 -18.00 -51.62 -24.39
N ALA A 350 -19.29 -51.71 -24.13
CA ALA A 350 -19.90 -51.33 -22.86
C ALA A 350 -19.74 -52.41 -21.78
N ASP A 351 -18.54 -52.98 -21.63
CA ASP A 351 -18.26 -53.96 -20.60
C ASP A 351 -17.88 -53.30 -19.26
N ARG A 352 -17.83 -54.10 -18.19
CA ARG A 352 -17.53 -53.64 -16.81
C ARG A 352 -16.04 -53.83 -16.46
N ALA A 353 -15.15 -54.04 -17.41
CA ALA A 353 -13.75 -54.31 -17.15
C ALA A 353 -12.96 -53.02 -16.86
N ALA A 354 -12.24 -52.99 -15.73
CA ALA A 354 -11.42 -51.82 -15.36
C ALA A 354 -10.09 -51.82 -16.15
N GLY A 355 -9.79 -50.72 -16.85
CA GLY A 355 -8.50 -50.52 -17.52
C GLY A 355 -7.35 -50.19 -16.54
N THR A 356 -6.11 -50.18 -17.04
CA THR A 356 -4.89 -49.87 -16.25
C THR A 356 -4.25 -48.56 -16.67
N CYS A 357 -4.15 -47.58 -15.75
CA CYS A 357 -3.38 -46.35 -15.95
C CYS A 357 -2.00 -46.43 -15.28
N THR A 358 -0.98 -45.88 -15.94
CA THR A 358 0.36 -45.72 -15.36
C THR A 358 0.75 -44.24 -15.35
N PHE A 359 1.42 -43.82 -14.27
CA PHE A 359 1.96 -42.47 -14.12
C PHE A 359 3.37 -42.41 -14.72
N SER A 360 3.70 -41.31 -15.40
CA SER A 360 5.07 -40.98 -15.86
C SER A 360 5.41 -39.54 -15.51
#